data_AF-D2Q2Z8-F1
#
_entry.id   AF-D2Q2Z8-F1
#
_cell.length_a   1.000
_cell.length_b   1.000
_cell.length_c   1.000
_cell.angle_alpha   90.00
_cell.angle_beta   90.00
_cell.angle_gamma   90.00
#
_symmetry.space_group_name_H-M   'P 1'
#
loop_
_entity.id
_entity.type
_entity.pdbx_description
1 polymer ?
#
loop_
_entity_poly.entity_id
_entity_poly.type
_entity_poly.pdbx_seq_one_letter_code
_entity_poly.pdbx_strand_id
1 'polypeptide(L)'
;MSTLSRWVPRLVFGLGVVHVVYAVVESPGIMRDMVTAGVVNASSDIHRDYVTWFFIGGLATLMIAAVARWSVRVTGTLPAVLGWWMVGIGGLDTVLEPVGGGWILLLLGALTVYDARRPPVARAVAGGDGRPLTGERPTDEGPSDERATAY
;
A
#
# COMPACT_ATOMS: atom_id res chain seq x y z
N MET A 1 -3.95 -2.90 13.09
CA MET A 1 -3.41 -3.31 11.77
C MET A 1 -4.38 -4.27 11.13
N SER A 2 -4.78 -4.02 9.89
CA SER A 2 -5.65 -4.92 9.14
C SER A 2 -4.89 -6.14 8.63
N THR A 3 -5.63 -7.19 8.27
CA THR A 3 -5.08 -8.37 7.58
C THR A 3 -4.37 -7.97 6.29
N LEU A 4 -4.92 -7.00 5.53
CA LEU A 4 -4.32 -6.51 4.28
C LEU A 4 -2.98 -5.82 4.51
N SER A 5 -2.89 -4.92 5.49
CA SER A 5 -1.64 -4.28 5.90
C SER A 5 -0.54 -5.29 6.28
N ARG A 6 -0.92 -6.49 6.76
CA ARG A 6 0.03 -7.57 7.03
C ARG A 6 0.42 -8.36 5.78
N TRP A 7 -0.53 -8.69 4.92
CA TRP A 7 -0.30 -9.61 3.80
C TRP A 7 0.23 -8.95 2.54
N VAL A 8 -0.24 -7.75 2.19
CA VAL A 8 0.19 -7.06 0.96
C VAL A 8 1.73 -6.94 0.88
N PRO A 9 2.47 -6.46 1.90
CA PRO A 9 3.93 -6.39 1.80
C PRO A 9 4.59 -7.75 1.57
N ARG A 10 4.03 -8.83 2.12
CA ARG A 10 4.56 -10.20 1.95
C ARG A 10 4.29 -10.73 0.55
N LEU A 11 3.10 -10.48 0.02
CA LEU A 11 2.72 -10.92 -1.32
C LEU A 11 3.52 -10.17 -2.39
N VAL A 12 3.67 -8.85 -2.26
CA VAL A 12 4.51 -8.05 -3.15
C VAL A 12 5.97 -8.52 -3.06
N PHE A 13 6.48 -8.79 -1.85
CA PHE A 13 7.82 -9.34 -1.70
C PHE A 13 7.97 -10.69 -2.41
N GLY A 14 7.04 -11.62 -2.20
CA GLY A 14 7.04 -12.93 -2.84
C GLY A 14 7.02 -12.82 -4.37
N LEU A 15 6.19 -11.91 -4.91
CA LEU A 15 6.13 -11.64 -6.34
C LEU A 15 7.48 -11.16 -6.89
N GLY A 16 8.14 -10.24 -6.19
CA GLY A 16 9.47 -9.74 -6.56
C GLY A 16 10.54 -10.83 -6.51
N VAL A 17 10.52 -11.69 -5.49
CA VAL A 17 11.43 -12.85 -5.40
C VAL A 17 11.21 -13.80 -6.59
N VAL A 18 9.96 -14.13 -6.89
CA VAL A 18 9.63 -15.02 -8.02
C VAL A 18 10.17 -14.44 -9.33
N HIS A 19 10.01 -13.15 -9.58
CA HIS A 19 10.52 -12.50 -10.79
C HIS A 19 12.04 -12.57 -10.90
N VAL A 20 12.77 -12.24 -9.82
CA VAL A 20 14.24 -12.29 -9.81
C VAL A 20 14.74 -13.72 -9.98
N VAL A 21 14.14 -14.68 -9.26
CA VAL A 21 14.54 -16.10 -9.36
C VAL A 21 14.24 -16.64 -10.75
N TYR A 22 13.07 -16.31 -11.31
CA TYR A 22 12.71 -16.71 -12.67
C TYR A 22 13.72 -16.19 -13.69
N ALA A 23 14.11 -14.91 -13.63
CA ALA A 23 15.12 -14.33 -14.51
C ALA A 23 16.47 -15.07 -14.44
N VAL A 24 16.89 -15.50 -13.24
CA VAL A 24 18.17 -16.18 -13.02
C VAL A 24 18.11 -17.65 -13.47
N VAL A 25 17.00 -18.34 -13.21
CA VAL A 25 16.85 -19.78 -13.44
C VAL A 25 16.47 -20.11 -14.89
N GLU A 26 15.64 -19.28 -15.52
CA GLU A 26 15.18 -19.50 -16.90
C GLU A 26 16.32 -19.42 -17.91
N SER A 27 17.30 -18.53 -17.69
CA SER A 27 18.38 -18.28 -18.65
C SER A 27 19.73 -18.00 -17.96
N PRO A 28 20.32 -18.98 -17.27
CA PRO A 28 21.54 -18.79 -16.49
C PRO A 28 22.75 -18.40 -17.36
N GLY A 29 22.81 -18.91 -18.60
CA GLY A 29 23.85 -18.53 -19.58
C GLY A 29 23.75 -17.05 -19.96
N ILE A 30 22.55 -16.58 -20.27
CA ILE A 30 22.30 -15.18 -20.64
C ILE A 30 22.60 -14.25 -19.46
N MET A 31 22.19 -14.62 -18.25
CA MET A 31 22.50 -13.86 -17.04
C MET A 31 24.02 -13.73 -16.83
N ARG A 32 24.77 -14.82 -16.99
CA ARG A 32 26.24 -14.79 -16.93
C ARG A 32 26.81 -13.86 -18.00
N ASP A 33 26.34 -13.98 -19.23
CA ASP A 33 26.84 -13.19 -20.35
C ASP A 33 26.52 -11.70 -20.16
N MET A 34 25.35 -11.35 -19.63
CA MET A 34 24.97 -9.98 -19.26
C MET A 34 25.89 -9.42 -18.17
N VAL A 35 26.17 -10.20 -17.12
CA VAL A 35 27.09 -9.79 -16.04
C VAL A 35 28.49 -9.53 -16.58
N THR A 36 28.99 -10.39 -17.48
CA THR A 36 30.33 -10.22 -18.08
C THR A 36 30.40 -9.09 -19.10
N ALA A 37 29.31 -8.84 -19.85
CA ALA A 37 29.22 -7.78 -20.85
C ALA A 37 28.99 -6.38 -20.23
N GLY A 38 28.70 -6.33 -18.93
CA GLY A 38 28.42 -5.11 -18.19
C GLY A 38 26.97 -4.63 -18.32
N VAL A 39 26.54 -3.84 -17.33
CA VAL A 39 25.13 -3.39 -17.15
C VAL A 39 24.58 -2.63 -18.36
N VAL A 40 25.43 -1.89 -19.09
CA VAL A 40 25.01 -1.12 -20.27
C VAL A 40 24.58 -2.03 -21.43
N ASN A 41 25.12 -3.25 -21.50
CA ASN A 41 24.78 -4.26 -22.53
C ASN A 41 23.80 -5.32 -22.00
N ALA A 42 23.10 -5.01 -20.90
CA ALA A 42 22.15 -5.92 -20.30
C ALA A 42 20.90 -6.15 -21.18
N SER A 43 20.53 -5.18 -22.01
CA SER A 43 19.37 -5.22 -22.90
C SER A 43 19.83 -4.86 -24.32
N SER A 44 20.16 -5.88 -25.12
CA SER A 44 20.73 -5.71 -26.46
C SER A 44 20.10 -6.61 -27.53
N ASP A 45 19.32 -7.60 -27.10
CA ASP A 45 18.60 -8.54 -27.96
C ASP A 45 17.38 -9.05 -27.21
N ILE A 46 16.44 -9.66 -27.94
CA ILE A 46 15.14 -10.07 -27.38
C ILE A 46 15.24 -10.99 -26.16
N HIS A 47 16.26 -11.86 -26.08
CA HIS A 47 16.41 -12.77 -24.96
C HIS A 47 16.96 -12.05 -23.73
N ARG A 48 17.94 -11.17 -23.93
CA ARG A 48 18.49 -10.29 -22.89
C ARG A 48 17.47 -9.29 -22.38
N ASP A 49 16.64 -8.75 -23.25
CA ASP A 49 15.56 -7.82 -22.91
C ASP A 49 14.53 -8.50 -22.00
N TYR A 50 14.15 -9.73 -22.33
CA TYR A 50 13.25 -10.54 -21.51
C TYR A 50 13.83 -10.80 -20.11
N VAL A 51 15.08 -11.27 -20.01
CA VAL A 51 15.75 -11.50 -18.72
C VAL A 51 15.87 -10.20 -17.92
N THR A 52 16.24 -9.10 -18.57
CA THR A 52 16.34 -7.77 -17.95
C THR A 52 15.00 -7.31 -17.41
N TRP A 53 13.91 -7.51 -18.17
CA TRP A 53 12.56 -7.16 -17.77
C TRP A 53 12.17 -7.83 -16.45
N PHE A 54 12.31 -9.16 -16.36
CA PHE A 54 11.99 -9.89 -15.13
C PHE A 54 12.92 -9.51 -13.97
N PHE A 55 14.20 -9.29 -14.24
CA PHE A 55 15.15 -8.96 -13.19
C PHE A 55 14.91 -7.56 -12.60
N ILE A 56 14.80 -6.54 -13.45
CA ILE A 56 14.55 -5.15 -13.02
C ILE A 56 13.14 -5.02 -12.44
N GLY A 57 12.13 -5.61 -13.09
CA GLY A 57 10.76 -5.63 -12.58
C GLY A 57 10.67 -6.30 -11.22
N GLY A 58 11.38 -7.41 -11.03
CA GLY A 58 11.51 -8.09 -9.74
C GLY A 58 12.15 -7.22 -8.67
N LEU A 59 13.28 -6.57 -8.97
CA LEU A 59 13.95 -5.64 -8.05
C LEU A 59 13.06 -4.45 -7.67
N ALA A 60 12.41 -3.81 -8.65
CA ALA A 60 11.49 -2.72 -8.41
C ALA A 60 10.33 -3.17 -7.49
N THR A 61 9.79 -4.36 -7.73
CA THR A 61 8.74 -4.95 -6.89
C THR A 61 9.23 -5.23 -5.47
N LEU A 62 10.47 -5.71 -5.29
CA LEU A 62 11.09 -5.89 -3.97
C LEU A 62 11.26 -4.55 -3.23
N MET A 63 11.64 -3.48 -3.94
CA MET A 63 11.72 -2.14 -3.35
C MET A 63 10.35 -1.63 -2.91
N ILE A 64 9.31 -1.83 -3.72
CA ILE A 64 7.91 -1.51 -3.35
C ILE A 64 7.52 -2.29 -2.08
N ALA A 65 7.84 -3.58 -2.00
CA ALA A 65 7.56 -4.39 -0.82
C ALA A 65 8.30 -3.89 0.43
N ALA A 66 9.55 -3.46 0.29
CA ALA A 66 10.36 -2.89 1.37
C ALA A 66 9.74 -1.60 1.90
N VAL A 67 9.32 -0.70 1.00
CA VAL A 67 8.63 0.56 1.33
C VAL A 67 7.28 0.27 2.00
N ALA A 68 6.49 -0.66 1.47
CA ALA A 68 5.22 -1.08 2.07
C ALA A 68 5.41 -1.61 3.49
N ARG A 69 6.39 -2.51 3.69
CA ARG A 69 6.72 -3.08 5.00
C ARG A 69 7.26 -2.03 5.97
N TRP A 70 8.05 -1.07 5.49
CA TRP A 70 8.53 0.04 6.29
C TRP A 70 7.37 0.94 6.74
N SER A 71 6.49 1.34 5.81
CA SER A 71 5.32 2.16 6.15
C SER A 71 4.44 1.49 7.19
N VAL A 72 4.10 0.20 7.01
CA VAL A 72 3.28 -0.52 7.99
C VAL A 72 3.94 -0.59 9.37
N ARG A 73 5.27 -0.66 9.45
CA ARG A 73 6.00 -0.64 10.72
C ARG A 73 5.99 0.73 11.40
N VAL A 74 6.06 1.80 10.62
CA VAL A 74 6.16 3.18 11.13
C VAL A 74 4.77 3.78 11.43
N THR A 75 3.82 3.61 10.51
CA THR A 75 2.49 4.26 10.58
C THR A 75 1.36 3.31 10.97
N GLY A 76 1.61 1.99 10.97
CA GLY A 76 0.59 0.97 11.23
C GLY A 76 -0.39 0.75 10.07
N THR A 77 -0.18 1.43 8.93
CA THR A 77 -1.08 1.43 7.78
C THR A 77 -0.30 1.41 6.45
N LEU A 78 -0.98 1.01 5.38
CA LEU A 78 -0.47 1.16 4.03
C LEU A 78 -0.89 2.52 3.44
N PRO A 79 0.03 3.26 2.79
CA PRO A 79 -0.29 4.55 2.19
C PRO A 79 -1.01 4.36 0.85
N ALA A 80 -2.11 5.08 0.65
CA ALA A 80 -2.90 5.01 -0.59
C ALA A 80 -2.08 5.35 -1.84
N VAL A 81 -1.12 6.28 -1.72
CA VAL A 81 -0.25 6.69 -2.84
C VAL A 81 0.56 5.51 -3.39
N LEU A 82 1.05 4.63 -2.51
CA LEU A 82 1.80 3.44 -2.92
C LEU A 82 0.89 2.47 -3.67
N GLY A 83 -0.35 2.31 -3.22
CA GLY A 83 -1.35 1.52 -3.92
C GLY A 83 -1.64 2.06 -5.31
N TRP A 84 -1.77 3.38 -5.48
CA TRP A 84 -1.97 3.98 -6.80
C TRP A 84 -0.78 3.80 -7.74
N TRP A 85 0.45 3.90 -7.25
CA TRP A 85 1.64 3.58 -8.05
C TRP A 85 1.61 2.14 -8.54
N MET A 86 1.27 1.19 -7.67
CA MET A 86 1.14 -0.22 -8.05
C MET A 86 0.02 -0.45 -9.08
N VAL A 87 -1.12 0.23 -8.95
CA VAL A 87 -2.20 0.19 -9.95
C VAL A 87 -1.73 0.74 -11.29
N GLY A 88 -1.05 1.88 -11.30
CA GLY A 88 -0.54 2.49 -12.52
C GLY A 88 0.49 1.61 -13.23
N ILE A 89 1.49 1.12 -12.49
CA ILE A 89 2.53 0.24 -13.02
C ILE A 89 1.94 -1.08 -13.51
N GLY A 90 1.14 -1.77 -12.67
CA GLY A 90 0.52 -3.03 -13.03
C GLY A 90 -0.48 -2.91 -14.18
N GLY A 91 -1.20 -1.79 -14.28
CA GLY A 91 -2.10 -1.50 -15.40
C GLY A 91 -1.35 -1.28 -16.70
N LEU A 92 -0.27 -0.49 -16.68
CA LEU A 92 0.58 -0.31 -17.85
C LEU A 92 1.19 -1.64 -18.31
N ASP A 93 1.74 -2.41 -17.36
CA ASP A 93 2.30 -3.73 -17.62
C ASP A 93 1.27 -4.70 -18.22
N THR A 94 0.05 -4.75 -17.67
CA THR A 94 -1.03 -5.61 -18.20
C THR A 94 -1.43 -5.22 -19.64
N VAL A 95 -1.32 -3.95 -20.01
CA VAL A 95 -1.64 -3.51 -21.38
C VAL A 95 -0.50 -3.84 -22.35
N LEU A 96 0.75 -3.67 -21.92
CA LEU A 96 1.93 -3.93 -22.74
C LEU A 96 2.20 -5.44 -22.91
N GLU A 97 2.06 -6.20 -21.84
CA GLU A 97 2.31 -7.64 -21.78
C GLU A 97 1.20 -8.35 -20.97
N PRO A 98 0.04 -8.64 -21.60
CA PRO A 98 -1.14 -9.17 -20.91
C PRO A 98 -0.91 -10.50 -20.18
N VAL A 99 0.02 -11.32 -20.68
CA VAL A 99 0.36 -12.64 -20.14
C VAL A 99 1.42 -12.54 -19.04
N GLY A 100 2.12 -11.41 -18.92
CA GLY A 100 3.28 -11.20 -18.04
C GLY A 100 2.97 -11.10 -16.55
N GLY A 101 1.69 -11.01 -16.16
CA GLY A 101 1.30 -11.06 -14.75
C GLY A 101 1.12 -9.70 -14.07
N GLY A 102 1.23 -8.57 -14.80
CA GLY A 102 1.00 -7.22 -14.26
C GLY A 102 -0.33 -7.02 -13.55
N TRP A 103 -1.33 -7.81 -13.91
CA TRP A 103 -2.64 -7.82 -13.27
C TRP A 103 -2.58 -8.21 -11.79
N ILE A 104 -1.58 -8.99 -11.36
CA ILE A 104 -1.35 -9.31 -9.93
C ILE A 104 -0.94 -8.04 -9.17
N LEU A 105 0.00 -7.28 -9.73
CA LEU A 105 0.47 -6.04 -9.11
C LEU A 105 -0.66 -5.00 -9.07
N LEU A 106 -1.46 -4.92 -10.14
CA LEU A 106 -2.66 -4.09 -10.21
C LEU A 106 -3.63 -4.46 -9.08
N LEU A 107 -3.94 -5.75 -8.92
CA LEU A 107 -4.84 -6.23 -7.86
C LEU A 107 -4.31 -5.88 -6.46
N LEU A 108 -3.02 -6.12 -6.20
CA LEU A 108 -2.39 -5.79 -4.91
C LEU A 108 -2.38 -4.27 -4.66
N GLY A 109 -2.22 -3.45 -5.71
CA GLY A 109 -2.34 -2.01 -5.64
C GLY A 109 -3.76 -1.57 -5.27
N ALA A 110 -4.77 -2.14 -5.92
CA ALA A 110 -6.17 -1.85 -5.62
C ALA A 110 -6.54 -2.23 -4.18
N LEU A 111 -6.08 -3.39 -3.69
CA LEU A 111 -6.25 -3.80 -2.30
C LEU A 111 -5.57 -2.85 -1.31
N THR A 112 -4.41 -2.30 -1.69
CA THR A 112 -3.69 -1.31 -0.89
C THR A 112 -4.47 -0.01 -0.78
N VAL A 113 -5.00 0.51 -1.89
CA VAL A 113 -5.87 1.71 -1.91
C VAL A 113 -7.12 1.47 -1.08
N TYR A 114 -7.73 0.29 -1.23
CA TYR A 114 -8.93 -0.09 -0.49
C TYR A 114 -8.68 -0.13 1.03
N ASP A 115 -7.59 -0.76 1.48
CA ASP A 115 -7.22 -0.82 2.90
C ASP A 115 -6.96 0.58 3.47
N ALA A 116 -6.27 1.44 2.72
CA ALA A 116 -5.96 2.81 3.12
C ALA A 116 -7.20 3.71 3.28
N ARG A 117 -8.31 3.37 2.60
CA ARG A 117 -9.57 4.11 2.66
C ARG A 117 -10.56 3.57 3.69
N ARG A 118 -10.23 2.47 4.38
CA ARG A 118 -11.11 1.94 5.43
C ARG A 118 -11.11 2.89 6.62
N PRO A 119 -12.28 3.31 7.12
CA PRO A 119 -12.35 4.03 8.38
C PRO A 119 -11.74 3.14 9.48
N PRO A 120 -11.02 3.72 10.47
CA PRO A 120 -10.63 2.97 11.65
C PRO A 120 -11.89 2.31 12.20
N VAL A 121 -11.89 0.98 12.34
CA VAL A 121 -12.99 0.27 13.01
C VAL A 121 -13.25 1.02 14.29
N ALA A 122 -14.44 1.59 14.45
CA ALA A 122 -14.86 2.29 15.65
C ALA A 122 -14.56 1.35 16.82
N ARG A 123 -13.47 1.62 17.55
CA ARG A 123 -13.11 0.86 18.73
C ARG A 123 -14.19 1.17 19.76
N ALA A 124 -15.05 0.18 20.04
CA ALA A 124 -16.20 0.23 20.93
C ALA A 124 -17.35 1.09 20.36
N VAL A 125 -18.51 0.52 19.99
CA VAL A 125 -19.58 0.21 20.95
C VAL A 125 -19.68 1.38 21.94
N ALA A 126 -20.47 2.44 21.73
CA ALA A 126 -21.93 2.40 21.66
C ALA A 126 -22.55 1.33 22.62
N GLY A 127 -21.91 1.09 23.76
CA GLY A 127 -22.28 0.08 24.76
C GLY A 127 -21.03 -0.42 25.52
N GLY A 128 -20.89 -0.27 26.82
CA GLY A 128 -21.90 -0.03 27.84
C GLY A 128 -21.61 1.21 28.67
N ASP A 129 -22.30 2.29 28.36
CA ASP A 129 -23.18 2.91 29.33
C ASP A 129 -24.15 3.77 28.53
N GLY A 130 -25.32 3.20 28.26
CA GLY A 130 -26.42 3.84 27.53
C GLY A 130 -27.07 4.96 28.34
N ARG A 131 -26.28 5.93 28.81
CA ARG A 131 -26.79 7.16 29.40
C ARG A 131 -26.85 8.24 28.33
N PRO A 132 -28.05 8.71 27.97
CA PRO A 132 -28.16 9.90 27.14
C PRO A 132 -27.46 11.05 27.85
N LEU A 133 -26.53 11.73 27.18
CA LEU A 133 -26.08 13.05 27.60
C LEU A 133 -27.22 14.04 27.30
N THR A 134 -28.29 13.98 28.10
CA THR A 134 -29.20 15.11 28.28
C THR A 134 -28.46 16.14 29.12
N GLY A 135 -27.55 16.87 28.47
CA GLY A 135 -27.12 18.17 28.96
C GLY A 135 -28.25 19.15 28.66
N GLU A 136 -29.26 19.17 29.54
CA GLU A 136 -30.13 20.34 29.66
C GLU A 136 -29.24 21.57 29.84
N ARG A 137 -29.37 22.54 28.94
CA ARG A 137 -28.87 23.90 29.21
C ARG A 137 -29.65 24.41 30.42
N PRO A 138 -29.00 24.91 31.48
CA PRO A 138 -29.68 25.80 32.39
C PRO A 138 -29.94 27.10 31.63
N THR A 139 -31.13 27.22 31.03
CA THR A 139 -31.73 28.52 30.73
C THR A 139 -32.20 29.09 32.06
N ASP A 140 -31.34 29.86 32.71
CA ASP A 140 -31.76 30.68 33.84
C ASP A 140 -31.95 32.11 33.33
N GLU A 141 -33.10 32.32 32.67
CA GLU A 141 -33.65 33.64 32.43
C GLU A 141 -34.91 33.82 33.32
N GLY A 142 -34.73 34.60 34.39
CA GLY A 142 -35.75 35.45 35.00
C GLY A 142 -36.22 35.08 36.42
N PRO A 143 -36.67 36.04 37.26
CA PRO A 143 -37.01 37.43 36.92
C PRO A 143 -36.25 38.50 37.73
N SER A 144 -36.31 39.72 37.20
CA SER A 144 -36.05 41.00 37.87
C SER A 144 -36.61 41.09 39.28
N ASP A 145 -35.79 41.54 40.24
CA ASP A 145 -36.31 42.32 41.36
C ASP A 145 -35.37 43.47 41.75
N GLU A 146 -35.96 44.64 41.58
CA GLU A 146 -35.56 45.96 41.99
C GLU A 146 -35.74 46.09 43.51
N ARG A 147 -34.68 46.48 44.26
CA ARG A 147 -34.67 47.12 45.60
C ARG A 147 -33.21 47.35 46.02
N ALA A 148 -32.67 48.56 45.89
CA ALA A 148 -32.72 49.65 46.88
C ALA A 148 -31.77 49.47 48.10
N THR A 149 -30.86 50.45 48.22
CA THR A 149 -30.34 51.11 49.45
C THR A 149 -29.09 50.60 50.21
N ALA A 150 -28.18 51.57 50.41
CA ALA A 150 -27.21 51.80 51.51
C ALA A 150 -25.97 50.88 51.55
N TYR A 151 -24.72 51.34 51.59
CA TYR A 151 -24.07 52.55 52.14
C TYR A 151 -22.91 53.01 51.25
#